data_AF-A0A9W6G5L4-F1
#
_entry.id   AF-A0A9W6G5L4-F1
#
_cell.length_a   1.000
_cell.length_b   1.000
_cell.length_c   1.000
_cell.angle_alpha   90.00
_cell.angle_beta   90.00
_cell.angle_gamma   90.00
#
_symmetry.space_group_name_H-M   'P 1'
#
loop_
_entity.id
_entity.type
_entity.pdbx_description
1 polymer ?
#
loop_
_entity_poly.entity_id
_entity_poly.type
_entity_poly.pdbx_seq_one_letter_code
_entity_poly.pdbx_strand_id
1 'polypeptide(L)'
;MAQNKFDPEAAREFQRTIREKLLDPIETQLMTKFEEGQVLSREPRWGTLPESGTAQGTYAEFHSTTWQNLETTRAALYGMLEQLDGVIDQYASSEDATVAEHESYGDALS
;
A
#
# COMPACT_ATOMS: atom_id res chain seq x y z
N MET A 1 -29.07 15.47 12.79
CA MET A 1 -28.29 14.72 11.78
C MET A 1 -26.88 14.57 12.33
N ALA A 2 -26.33 13.37 12.36
CA ALA A 2 -24.94 13.19 12.80
C ALA A 2 -24.03 13.85 11.77
N GLN A 3 -23.23 14.82 12.20
CA GLN A 3 -22.25 15.46 11.35
C GLN A 3 -21.12 14.44 11.15
N ASN A 4 -20.96 13.92 9.93
CA ASN A 4 -19.82 13.07 9.57
C ASN A 4 -18.55 13.94 9.64
N LYS A 5 -17.95 14.05 10.83
CA LYS A 5 -16.67 14.71 11.03
C LYS A 5 -15.57 13.72 10.63
N PHE A 6 -14.57 14.21 9.90
CA PHE A 6 -13.40 13.40 9.55
C PHE A 6 -12.63 13.05 10.84
N ASP A 7 -12.22 11.80 10.94
CA ASP A 7 -11.46 11.26 12.07
C ASP A 7 -10.00 11.01 11.64
N PRO A 8 -9.06 11.92 11.99
CA PRO A 8 -7.66 11.77 11.63
C PRO A 8 -6.97 10.61 12.37
N GLU A 9 -7.48 10.19 13.55
CA GLU A 9 -6.91 9.07 14.30
C GLU A 9 -7.25 7.75 13.61
N ALA A 10 -8.51 7.58 13.19
CA ALA A 10 -8.93 6.43 12.39
C ALA A 10 -8.13 6.33 11.06
N ALA A 11 -7.86 7.47 10.41
CA ALA A 11 -7.03 7.51 9.20
C ALA A 11 -5.59 7.04 9.48
N ARG A 12 -4.96 7.49 10.57
CA ARG A 12 -3.62 7.05 10.98
C ARG A 12 -3.58 5.56 11.34
N GLU A 13 -4.62 5.05 12.00
CA GLU A 13 -4.74 3.61 12.28
C GLU A 13 -4.86 2.80 10.99
N PHE A 14 -5.62 3.30 10.01
CA PHE A 14 -5.73 2.66 8.71
C PHE A 14 -4.38 2.64 7.97
N GLN A 15 -3.61 3.74 8.00
CA GLN A 15 -2.24 3.76 7.47
C GLN A 15 -1.33 2.73 8.13
N ARG A 16 -1.41 2.59 9.45
CA ARG A 16 -0.68 1.55 10.19
C ARG A 16 -1.07 0.15 9.73
N THR A 17 -2.37 -0.09 9.53
CA THR A 17 -2.87 -1.37 9.01
C THR A 17 -2.31 -1.66 7.62
N ILE A 18 -2.29 -0.68 6.72
CA ILE A 18 -1.70 -0.83 5.38
C ILE A 18 -0.21 -1.19 5.48
N ARG A 19 0.56 -0.47 6.30
CA ARG A 19 2.00 -0.72 6.47
C ARG A 19 2.27 -2.10 7.07
N GLU A 20 1.77 -2.36 8.27
CA GLU A 20 2.16 -3.54 9.06
C GLU A 20 1.51 -4.84 8.58
N LYS A 21 0.26 -4.78 8.08
CA LYS A 21 -0.50 -6.00 7.75
C LYS A 21 -0.55 -6.30 6.26
N LEU A 22 -0.33 -5.32 5.40
CA LEU A 22 -0.43 -5.50 3.96
C LEU A 22 0.92 -5.36 3.27
N LEU A 23 1.63 -4.24 3.45
CA LEU A 23 2.92 -4.00 2.82
C LEU A 23 4.01 -4.90 3.40
N ASP A 24 4.18 -4.94 4.72
CA ASP A 24 5.25 -5.71 5.35
C ASP A 24 5.25 -7.20 4.92
N PRO A 25 4.12 -7.93 4.92
CA PRO A 25 4.11 -9.32 4.44
C PRO A 25 4.41 -9.45 2.94
N ILE A 26 3.93 -8.51 2.11
CA ILE A 26 4.21 -8.51 0.67
C ILE A 26 5.71 -8.35 0.44
N GLU A 27 6.33 -7.36 1.05
CA GLU A 27 7.75 -7.03 0.84
C GLU A 27 8.68 -8.08 1.46
N THR A 28 8.46 -8.42 2.73
CA THR A 28 9.42 -9.22 3.51
C THR A 28 9.24 -10.74 3.38
N GLN A 29 8.05 -11.20 2.94
CA GLN A 29 7.75 -12.63 2.86
C GLN A 29 7.50 -13.09 1.43
N LEU A 30 6.69 -12.36 0.65
CA LEU A 30 6.29 -12.80 -0.68
C LEU A 30 7.33 -12.39 -1.72
N MET A 31 7.64 -11.11 -1.82
CA MET A 31 8.58 -10.57 -2.81
C MET A 31 10.00 -11.08 -2.57
N THR A 32 10.43 -11.20 -1.32
CA THR A 32 11.74 -11.81 -0.99
C THR A 32 11.90 -13.19 -1.63
N LYS A 33 10.84 -14.00 -1.80
CA LYS A 33 10.98 -15.33 -2.45
C LYS A 33 11.45 -15.26 -3.90
N PHE A 34 11.21 -14.12 -4.57
CA PHE A 34 11.57 -13.87 -5.96
C PHE A 34 12.96 -13.22 -6.10
N GLU A 35 13.55 -12.72 -5.01
CA GLU A 35 14.89 -12.13 -5.01
C GLU A 35 16.00 -13.14 -5.34
N GLU A 36 17.12 -12.65 -5.86
CA GLU A 36 18.24 -13.51 -6.24
C GLU A 36 18.71 -14.41 -5.08
N GLY A 37 18.84 -15.71 -5.35
CA GLY A 37 19.27 -16.70 -4.36
C GLY A 37 18.13 -17.30 -3.52
N GLN A 38 16.90 -16.83 -3.68
CA GLN A 38 15.73 -17.35 -2.98
C GLN A 38 14.99 -18.43 -3.78
N VAL A 39 13.99 -19.06 -3.16
CA VAL A 39 13.35 -20.29 -3.65
C VAL A 39 12.66 -20.14 -5.01
N LEU A 40 12.16 -18.94 -5.36
CA LEU A 40 11.55 -18.65 -6.66
C LEU A 40 12.49 -17.84 -7.57
N SER A 41 13.75 -17.66 -7.19
CA SER A 41 14.71 -16.89 -8.02
C SER A 41 15.15 -17.60 -9.29
N ARG A 42 14.95 -18.92 -9.36
CA ARG A 42 15.41 -19.77 -10.45
C ARG A 42 14.32 -20.73 -10.87
N GLU A 43 14.31 -21.03 -12.15
CA GLU A 43 13.42 -22.06 -12.69
C GLU A 43 13.73 -23.43 -12.07
N PRO A 44 12.69 -24.23 -11.77
CA PRO A 44 12.82 -25.64 -11.45
C PRO A 44 13.57 -26.42 -12.54
N ARG A 45 14.18 -27.54 -12.15
CA ARG A 45 14.75 -28.49 -13.12
C ARG A 45 13.65 -29.38 -13.68
N TRP A 46 13.13 -29.03 -14.86
CA TRP A 46 11.97 -29.67 -15.50
C TRP A 46 12.21 -31.09 -16.04
N GLY A 47 13.47 -31.54 -16.14
CA GLY A 47 13.82 -32.85 -16.71
C GLY A 47 13.67 -32.91 -18.23
N THR A 48 13.64 -34.11 -18.80
CA THR A 48 13.62 -34.37 -20.26
C THR A 48 12.33 -35.06 -20.73
N LEU A 49 11.26 -35.01 -19.94
CA LEU A 49 10.00 -35.62 -20.34
C LEU A 49 9.34 -34.76 -21.43
N PRO A 50 8.51 -35.35 -22.31
CA PRO A 50 7.85 -34.59 -23.39
C PRO A 50 7.01 -33.40 -22.88
N GLU A 51 6.45 -33.52 -21.67
CA GLU A 51 5.64 -32.47 -21.03
C GLU A 51 6.48 -31.39 -20.35
N SER A 52 7.80 -31.57 -20.21
CA SER A 52 8.70 -30.63 -19.53
C SER A 52 8.70 -29.24 -20.17
N GLY A 53 8.56 -29.15 -21.50
CA GLY A 53 8.50 -27.87 -22.20
C GLY A 53 7.23 -27.06 -21.86
N THR A 54 6.07 -27.74 -21.79
CA THR A 54 4.81 -27.11 -21.37
C THR A 54 4.89 -26.64 -19.93
N ALA A 55 5.40 -27.49 -19.03
CA ALA A 55 5.54 -27.15 -17.61
C ALA A 55 6.45 -25.93 -17.38
N GLN A 56 7.57 -25.85 -18.13
CA GLN A 56 8.47 -24.70 -18.10
C GLN A 56 7.76 -23.41 -18.54
N GLY A 57 7.03 -23.44 -19.66
CA GLY A 57 6.29 -22.29 -20.15
C GLY A 57 5.24 -21.80 -19.15
N THR A 58 4.43 -22.71 -18.62
CA THR A 58 3.40 -22.39 -17.61
C THR A 58 4.02 -21.78 -16.35
N TYR A 59 5.16 -22.31 -15.90
CA TYR A 59 5.84 -21.74 -14.73
C TYR A 59 6.38 -20.34 -14.99
N ALA A 60 7.01 -20.09 -16.14
CA ALA A 60 7.55 -18.79 -16.48
C ALA A 60 6.44 -17.71 -16.57
N GLU A 61 5.30 -18.06 -17.15
CA GLU A 61 4.12 -17.18 -17.19
C GLU A 61 3.55 -16.94 -15.78
N PHE A 62 3.36 -17.99 -14.99
CA PHE A 62 2.88 -17.88 -13.62
C PHE A 62 3.82 -17.01 -12.77
N HIS A 63 5.12 -17.24 -12.87
CA HIS A 63 6.16 -16.54 -12.12
C HIS A 63 6.16 -15.05 -12.43
N SER A 64 6.26 -14.70 -13.71
CA SER A 64 6.28 -13.31 -14.16
C SER A 64 4.97 -12.57 -13.84
N THR A 65 3.82 -13.23 -14.02
CA THR A 65 2.51 -12.66 -13.69
C THR A 65 2.35 -12.42 -12.20
N THR A 66 2.79 -13.39 -11.37
CA THR A 66 2.74 -13.25 -9.91
C THR A 66 3.59 -12.09 -9.44
N TRP A 67 4.81 -11.95 -9.98
CA TRP A 67 5.69 -10.82 -9.67
C TRP A 67 5.03 -9.47 -10.03
N GLN A 68 4.50 -9.34 -11.25
CA GLN A 68 3.83 -8.12 -11.69
C GLN A 68 2.62 -7.77 -10.82
N ASN A 69 1.85 -8.78 -10.41
CA ASN A 69 0.70 -8.59 -9.52
C ASN A 69 1.12 -8.11 -8.13
N LEU A 70 2.21 -8.67 -7.57
CA LEU A 70 2.76 -8.22 -6.29
C LEU A 70 3.20 -6.76 -6.37
N GLU A 71 3.91 -6.38 -7.42
CA GLU A 71 4.37 -5.00 -7.58
C GLU A 71 3.26 -4.01 -7.82
N THR A 72 2.26 -4.40 -8.62
CA THR A 72 1.06 -3.58 -8.82
C THR A 72 0.33 -3.37 -7.49
N THR A 73 0.19 -4.42 -6.69
CA THR A 73 -0.45 -4.35 -5.38
C THR A 73 0.35 -3.45 -4.43
N ARG A 74 1.67 -3.62 -4.38
CA ARG A 74 2.58 -2.80 -3.58
C ARG A 74 2.47 -1.32 -3.94
N ALA A 75 2.55 -0.99 -5.23
CA ALA A 75 2.42 0.38 -5.71
C ALA A 75 1.06 0.98 -5.35
N ALA A 76 -0.03 0.22 -5.50
CA ALA A 76 -1.37 0.68 -5.13
C ALA A 76 -1.48 0.99 -3.62
N LEU A 77 -0.90 0.14 -2.75
CA LEU A 77 -0.90 0.36 -1.31
C LEU A 77 -0.10 1.60 -0.91
N TYR A 78 1.05 1.85 -1.53
CA TYR A 78 1.78 3.10 -1.32
C TYR A 78 1.01 4.32 -1.81
N GLY A 79 0.33 4.23 -2.96
CA GLY A 79 -0.55 5.30 -3.45
C GLY A 79 -1.70 5.60 -2.49
N MET A 80 -2.28 4.57 -1.86
CA MET A 80 -3.29 4.77 -0.81
C MET A 80 -2.71 5.49 0.42
N LEU A 81 -1.48 5.16 0.84
CA LEU A 81 -0.82 5.85 1.95
C LEU A 81 -0.60 7.33 1.65
N GLU A 82 -0.11 7.65 0.45
CA GLU A 82 0.10 9.02 -0.01
C GLU A 82 -1.21 9.82 -0.03
N GLN A 83 -2.29 9.23 -0.51
CA GLN A 83 -3.61 9.86 -0.49
C GLN A 83 -4.10 10.10 0.94
N LEU A 84 -3.90 9.14 1.86
CA LEU A 84 -4.27 9.30 3.27
C LEU A 84 -3.47 10.41 3.95
N ASP A 85 -2.16 10.47 3.70
CA ASP A 85 -1.30 11.56 4.20
C ASP A 85 -1.84 12.92 3.71
N GLY A 86 -2.14 13.03 2.41
CA GLY A 86 -2.71 14.26 1.83
C GLY A 86 -4.05 14.68 2.44
N VAL A 87 -4.94 13.72 2.73
CA VAL A 87 -6.23 14.03 3.38
C VAL A 87 -6.03 14.48 4.83
N ILE A 88 -5.12 13.85 5.59
CA ILE A 88 -4.81 14.23 6.97
C ILE A 88 -4.23 15.65 7.02
N ASP A 89 -3.29 15.97 6.13
CA ASP A 89 -2.66 17.29 6.08
C ASP A 89 -3.64 18.39 5.68
N GLN A 90 -4.52 18.11 4.70
CA GLN A 90 -5.58 19.02 4.30
C GLN A 90 -6.56 19.29 5.44
N TYR A 91 -6.90 18.25 6.20
CA TYR A 91 -7.79 18.38 7.35
C TYR A 91 -7.17 19.25 8.46
N ALA A 92 -5.91 19.01 8.81
CA ALA A 92 -5.20 19.82 9.80
C ALA A 92 -5.14 21.30 9.38
N SER A 93 -4.79 21.57 8.12
CA SER A 93 -4.75 22.92 7.57
C SER A 93 -6.11 23.62 7.61
N SER A 94 -7.19 22.87 7.39
CA SER A 94 -8.57 23.38 7.45
C SER A 94 -9.00 23.70 8.89
N GLU A 95 -8.62 22.87 9.87
CA GLU A 95 -8.92 23.16 11.28
C GLU A 95 -8.15 24.40 11.75
N ASP A 96 -6.87 24.54 11.41
CA ASP A 96 -6.06 25.72 11.76
C ASP A 96 -6.65 27.02 11.19
N ALA A 97 -7.06 27.00 9.92
CA ALA A 97 -7.71 28.16 9.29
C ALA A 97 -9.04 28.53 9.97
N THR A 98 -9.82 27.52 10.38
CA THR A 98 -11.10 27.73 11.08
C THR A 98 -10.88 28.33 12.48
N VAL A 99 -9.86 27.85 13.21
CA VAL A 99 -9.50 28.38 14.53
C VAL A 99 -9.04 29.83 14.42
N ALA A 100 -8.15 30.14 13.47
CA ALA A 100 -7.65 31.50 13.25
C ALA A 100 -8.78 32.49 12.89
N GLU A 101 -9.75 32.07 12.07
CA GLU A 101 -10.93 32.88 11.74
C GLU A 101 -11.79 33.15 12.98
N HIS A 102 -12.02 32.13 13.82
CA HIS A 102 -12.80 32.28 15.05
C HIS A 102 -12.13 33.20 16.08
N GLU A 103 -10.80 33.11 16.24
CA GLU A 103 -10.02 34.02 17.11
C GLU A 103 -10.09 35.46 16.59
N SER A 104 -10.00 35.67 15.28
CA SER A 104 -10.11 37.00 14.67
C SER A 104 -11.47 37.65 14.90
N TYR A 105 -12.58 36.90 14.88
CA TYR A 105 -13.90 37.45 15.21
C TYR A 105 -14.08 37.70 16.72
N GLY A 106 -13.45 36.88 17.56
CA GLY A 106 -13.45 37.05 19.01
C GLY A 106 -12.80 38.35 19.45
N ASP A 107 -11.63 38.67 18.90
CA ASP A 107 -10.89 39.92 19.18
C ASP A 107 -11.59 41.16 18.61
N ALA A 108 -12.37 41.03 17.54
CA ALA A 108 -13.11 42.15 16.95
C ALA A 108 -14.37 42.57 17.74
N LEU A 109 -14.81 41.74 18.71
CA LEU A 109 -16.01 41.95 19.52
C LEU A 109 -15.71 42.26 21.00
N SER A 110 -14.44 42.28 21.40
CA SER A 110 -13.96 42.68 22.74
C SER A 110 -13.41 44.09 22.75
#